data_AF-A0A3A4MU96-F1
#
_entry.id   AF-A0A3A4MU96-F1
#
_cell.length_a   1.000
_cell.length_b   1.000
_cell.length_c   1.000
_cell.angle_alpha   90.00
_cell.angle_beta   90.00
_cell.angle_gamma   90.00
#
_symmetry.space_group_name_H-M   'P 1'
#
loop_
_entity.id
_entity.type
_entity.pdbx_description
1 polymer ?
#
loop_
_entity_poly.entity_id
_entity_poly.type
_entity_poly.pdbx_seq_one_letter_code
_entity_poly.pdbx_strand_id
1 'polypeptide(L)'
;MRPKKYRETSKDEVRKPWLEFFGNKPFTQHPERAISQADQLLDYKSWSEEDRKMFSQLRMREEQALLAQDYALEQAEEKGLERGRAEGIEQGLERGLERGRAEGIEQGLERGLERGRAEGIEQGIEKGLAQGLERGRAEGIEQGLKVGLVNLVRQGLLTSEVASEQLGMTVAEFEALL
;
A
#
# COMPACT_ATOMS: atom_id res chain seq x y z
N MET A 1 66.74 24.55 -12.00
CA MET A 1 66.68 23.76 -10.74
C MET A 1 67.27 22.38 -11.05
N ARG A 2 68.49 22.07 -10.60
CA ARG A 2 69.13 20.75 -10.87
C ARG A 2 68.45 19.68 -10.01
N PRO A 3 68.12 18.48 -10.53
CA PRO A 3 67.57 17.42 -9.72
C PRO A 3 68.59 17.02 -8.64
N LYS A 4 68.17 17.01 -7.38
CA LYS A 4 69.00 16.51 -6.28
C LYS A 4 69.33 15.05 -6.61
N LYS A 5 70.60 14.78 -6.94
CA LYS A 5 71.12 13.42 -7.08
C LYS A 5 70.85 12.70 -5.75
N TYR A 6 70.04 11.64 -5.79
CA TYR A 6 69.92 10.72 -4.66
C TYR A 6 71.32 10.25 -4.30
N ARG A 7 71.72 10.49 -3.05
CA ARG A 7 72.98 9.98 -2.52
C ARG A 7 72.63 8.66 -1.86
N GLU A 8 72.91 7.54 -2.54
CA GLU A 8 72.74 6.21 -1.97
C GLU A 8 73.51 6.17 -0.64
N THR A 9 72.78 5.87 0.43
CA THR A 9 73.37 5.72 1.76
C THR A 9 73.66 4.24 2.00
N SER A 10 74.61 3.92 2.89
CA SER A 10 74.91 2.51 3.27
C SER A 10 73.68 1.73 3.77
N LYS A 11 72.60 2.42 4.20
CA LYS A 11 71.32 1.78 4.56
C LYS A 11 70.51 1.32 3.35
N ASP A 12 70.68 1.95 2.19
CA ASP A 12 69.97 1.60 0.96
C ASP A 12 70.54 0.32 0.34
N GLU A 13 71.84 0.07 0.49
CA GLU A 13 72.50 -1.18 0.07
C GLU A 13 71.95 -2.40 0.82
N VAL A 14 71.61 -2.25 2.09
CA VAL A 14 71.00 -3.33 2.90
C VAL A 14 69.50 -3.46 2.63
N ARG A 15 68.78 -2.34 2.49
CA ARG A 15 67.30 -2.34 2.38
C ARG A 15 66.80 -2.79 1.02
N LYS A 16 67.52 -2.46 -0.05
CA LYS A 16 67.06 -2.69 -1.42
C LYS A 16 66.90 -4.18 -1.76
N PRO A 17 67.84 -5.09 -1.41
CA PRO A 17 67.63 -6.53 -1.56
C PRO A 17 66.41 -7.05 -0.79
N TRP A 18 66.16 -6.57 0.44
CA TRP A 18 64.97 -6.98 1.21
C TRP A 18 63.65 -6.55 0.54
N LEU A 19 63.60 -5.33 -0.02
CA LEU A 19 62.43 -4.87 -0.78
C LEU A 19 62.22 -5.64 -2.09
N GLU A 20 63.30 -6.05 -2.74
CA GLU A 20 63.24 -6.90 -3.93
C GLU A 20 62.74 -8.30 -3.59
N PHE A 21 63.22 -8.88 -2.49
CA PHE A 21 62.78 -10.18 -1.97
C PHE A 21 61.28 -10.20 -1.64
N PHE A 22 60.80 -9.31 -0.76
CA PHE A 22 59.37 -9.26 -0.42
C PHE A 22 58.49 -8.77 -1.58
N GLY A 23 59.08 -8.06 -2.54
CA GLY A 23 58.41 -7.61 -3.75
C GLY A 23 58.38 -8.63 -4.89
N ASN A 24 58.93 -9.83 -4.70
CA ASN A 24 59.11 -10.86 -5.74
C ASN A 24 59.78 -10.33 -7.02
N LYS A 25 60.82 -9.50 -6.87
CA LYS A 25 61.60 -8.95 -7.97
C LYS A 25 62.97 -9.64 -8.08
N PRO A 26 63.56 -9.72 -9.29
CA PRO A 26 64.92 -10.20 -9.42
C PRO A 26 65.87 -9.27 -8.66
N PHE A 27 66.84 -9.85 -7.97
CA PHE A 27 67.83 -9.08 -7.22
C PHE A 27 68.72 -8.25 -8.14
N THR A 28 68.79 -6.95 -7.90
CA THR A 28 69.70 -6.06 -8.63
C THR A 28 71.07 -5.94 -7.98
N GLN A 29 71.19 -6.38 -6.74
CA GLN A 29 72.42 -6.43 -5.95
C GLN A 29 72.56 -7.80 -5.31
N HIS A 30 73.78 -8.20 -4.93
CA HIS A 30 73.98 -9.48 -4.26
C HIS A 30 73.24 -9.49 -2.91
N PRO A 31 72.25 -10.39 -2.73
CA PRO A 31 71.49 -10.45 -1.49
C PRO A 31 72.38 -10.94 -0.35
N GLU A 32 72.08 -10.47 0.86
CA GLU A 32 72.72 -10.97 2.07
C GLU A 32 72.40 -12.44 2.29
N ARG A 33 73.28 -13.15 3.01
CA ARG A 33 73.14 -14.59 3.28
C ARG A 33 71.76 -14.97 3.84
N ALA A 34 71.17 -14.12 4.70
CA ALA A 34 69.85 -14.36 5.25
C ALA A 34 68.75 -14.36 4.19
N ILE A 35 68.81 -13.43 3.23
CA ILE A 35 67.86 -13.33 2.11
C ILE A 35 68.07 -14.52 1.17
N SER A 36 69.31 -14.89 0.84
CA SER A 36 69.58 -16.06 -0.01
C SER A 36 69.08 -17.36 0.60
N GLN A 37 69.22 -17.54 1.92
CA GLN A 37 68.69 -18.71 2.62
C GLN A 37 67.16 -18.72 2.63
N ALA A 38 66.54 -17.55 2.84
CA ALA A 38 65.09 -17.41 2.79
C ALA A 38 64.54 -17.70 1.38
N ASP A 39 65.20 -17.19 0.33
CA ASP A 39 64.84 -17.44 -1.07
C ASP A 39 64.91 -18.92 -1.43
N GLN A 40 65.97 -19.63 -1.02
CA GLN A 40 66.08 -21.08 -1.21
C GLN A 40 65.01 -21.88 -0.48
N LEU A 41 64.63 -21.47 0.73
CA LEU A 41 63.56 -22.10 1.51
C LEU A 41 62.17 -21.82 0.91
N LEU A 42 61.99 -20.73 0.18
CA LEU A 42 60.73 -20.41 -0.51
C LEU A 42 60.67 -20.96 -1.94
N ASP A 43 61.80 -21.43 -2.50
CA ASP A 43 61.81 -22.07 -3.81
C ASP A 43 61.08 -23.41 -3.77
N TYR A 44 59.86 -23.42 -4.26
CA TYR A 44 59.03 -24.63 -4.38
C TYR A 44 59.72 -25.81 -5.08
N LYS A 45 60.69 -25.54 -5.98
CA LYS A 45 61.45 -26.59 -6.68
C LYS A 45 62.46 -27.29 -5.78
N SER A 46 62.88 -26.66 -4.69
CA SER A 46 63.82 -27.24 -3.71
C SER A 46 63.13 -28.07 -2.62
N TRP A 47 61.80 -27.94 -2.49
CA TRP A 47 61.00 -28.59 -1.44
C TRP A 47 60.93 -30.12 -1.57
N SER A 48 60.84 -30.81 -0.42
CA SER A 48 60.61 -32.26 -0.38
C SER A 48 59.21 -32.63 -0.88
N GLU A 49 58.98 -33.91 -1.15
CA GLU A 49 57.66 -34.39 -1.51
C GLU A 49 56.65 -34.20 -0.37
N GLU A 50 57.07 -34.36 0.89
CA GLU A 50 56.22 -34.10 2.06
C GLU A 50 55.82 -32.63 2.16
N ASP A 51 56.75 -31.69 1.98
CA ASP A 51 56.49 -30.26 2.05
C ASP A 51 55.49 -29.81 0.97
N ARG A 52 55.67 -30.30 -0.26
CA ARG A 52 54.74 -30.04 -1.37
C ARG A 52 53.35 -30.63 -1.13
N LYS A 53 53.29 -31.83 -0.54
CA LYS A 53 52.02 -32.49 -0.20
C LYS A 53 51.29 -31.72 0.90
N MET A 54 52.00 -31.30 1.95
CA MET A 54 51.42 -30.48 3.02
C MET A 54 50.90 -29.14 2.49
N PHE A 55 51.69 -28.45 1.65
CA PHE A 55 51.27 -27.20 1.04
C PHE A 55 50.05 -27.36 0.13
N SER A 56 50.04 -28.38 -0.74
CA SER A 56 48.88 -28.62 -1.62
C SER A 56 47.62 -28.97 -0.83
N GLN A 57 47.74 -29.75 0.25
CA GLN A 57 46.61 -30.03 1.15
C GLN A 57 46.09 -28.78 1.87
N LEU A 58 47.00 -27.89 2.32
CA LEU A 58 46.62 -26.62 2.91
C LEU A 58 45.84 -25.76 1.91
N ARG A 59 46.35 -25.62 0.69
CA ARG A 59 45.69 -24.86 -0.39
C ARG A 59 44.31 -25.42 -0.72
N MET A 60 44.18 -26.73 -0.81
CA MET A 60 42.89 -27.40 -1.02
C MET A 60 41.90 -27.10 0.11
N ARG A 61 42.35 -27.12 1.36
CA ARG A 61 41.49 -26.80 2.52
C ARG A 61 41.08 -25.33 2.53
N GLU A 62 41.99 -24.41 2.23
CA GLU A 62 41.68 -22.99 2.10
C GLU A 62 40.63 -22.74 1.02
N GLU A 63 40.80 -23.37 -0.15
CA GLU A 63 39.84 -23.26 -1.25
C GLU A 63 38.47 -23.83 -0.89
N GLN A 64 38.43 -25.01 -0.25
CA GLN A 64 37.18 -25.61 0.24
C GLN A 64 36.49 -24.73 1.30
N ALA A 65 37.26 -24.12 2.21
CA ALA A 65 36.73 -23.23 3.22
C ALA A 65 36.12 -21.96 2.60
N LEU A 66 36.78 -21.41 1.58
CA LEU A 66 36.28 -20.26 0.83
C LEU A 66 34.97 -20.60 0.10
N LEU A 67 34.95 -21.71 -0.63
CA LEU A 67 33.75 -22.18 -1.33
C LEU A 67 32.58 -22.45 -0.39
N ALA A 68 32.85 -23.04 0.78
CA ALA A 68 31.83 -23.28 1.80
C ALA A 68 31.28 -21.96 2.38
N GLN A 69 32.13 -20.95 2.56
CA GLN A 69 31.71 -19.62 2.99
C GLN A 69 30.84 -18.94 1.92
N ASP A 70 31.28 -18.95 0.66
CA ASP A 70 30.53 -18.35 -0.45
C ASP A 70 29.15 -19.00 -0.60
N TYR A 71 29.09 -20.33 -0.55
CA TYR A 71 27.83 -21.05 -0.59
C TYR A 71 26.91 -20.72 0.60
N ALA A 72 27.46 -20.60 1.81
CA ALA A 72 26.68 -20.25 2.99
C ALA A 72 26.12 -18.82 2.89
N LEU A 73 26.90 -17.88 2.34
CA LEU A 73 26.46 -16.50 2.10
C LEU A 73 25.35 -16.46 1.05
N GLU A 74 25.53 -17.12 -0.09
CA GLU A 74 24.52 -17.19 -1.16
C GLU A 74 23.20 -17.77 -0.63
N GLN A 75 23.26 -18.85 0.14
CA GLN A 75 22.09 -19.46 0.77
C GLN A 75 21.41 -18.56 1.82
N ALA A 76 22.19 -17.78 2.56
CA ALA A 76 21.65 -16.84 3.53
C ALA A 76 20.95 -15.66 2.83
N GLU A 77 21.55 -15.13 1.76
CA GLU A 77 20.98 -14.07 0.94
C GLU A 77 19.68 -14.51 0.25
N GLU A 78 19.69 -15.69 -0.38
CA GLU A 78 18.52 -16.26 -1.05
C GLU A 78 17.34 -16.42 -0.07
N LYS A 79 17.58 -17.05 1.09
CA LYS A 79 16.56 -17.23 2.13
C LYS A 79 16.11 -15.91 2.74
N GLY A 80 17.03 -14.97 2.93
CA GLY A 80 16.71 -13.64 3.44
C GLY A 80 15.79 -12.88 2.49
N LEU A 81 16.09 -12.94 1.18
CA LEU A 81 15.30 -12.29 0.15
C LEU A 81 13.94 -12.94 -0.04
N GLU A 82 13.87 -14.28 -0.05
CA GLU A 82 12.62 -15.02 -0.15
C GLU A 82 11.69 -14.69 1.03
N ARG A 83 12.20 -14.74 2.27
CA ARG A 83 11.44 -14.39 3.47
C ARG A 83 10.99 -12.94 3.47
N GLY A 84 11.91 -12.01 3.22
CA GLY A 84 11.60 -10.59 3.19
C GLY A 84 10.55 -10.25 2.13
N ARG A 85 10.59 -10.93 0.97
CA ARG A 85 9.57 -10.77 -0.08
C ARG A 85 8.23 -11.37 0.33
N ALA A 86 8.22 -12.58 0.89
CA ALA A 86 7.00 -13.24 1.33
C ALA A 86 6.29 -12.42 2.42
N GLU A 87 7.03 -12.05 3.47
CA GLU A 87 6.52 -11.23 4.58
C GLU A 87 6.07 -9.85 4.10
N GLY A 88 6.83 -9.22 3.19
CA GLY A 88 6.48 -7.93 2.63
C GLY A 88 5.19 -7.96 1.80
N ILE A 89 4.98 -9.01 1.00
CA ILE A 89 3.75 -9.20 0.23
C ILE A 89 2.58 -9.50 1.16
N GLU A 90 2.74 -10.40 2.12
CA GLU A 90 1.69 -10.79 3.05
C GLU A 90 1.21 -9.59 3.88
N GLN A 91 2.13 -8.87 4.53
CA GLN A 91 1.79 -7.69 5.33
C GLN A 91 1.23 -6.56 4.47
N GLY A 92 1.78 -6.36 3.27
CA GLY A 92 1.31 -5.34 2.34
C GLY A 92 -0.13 -5.62 1.87
N LEU A 93 -0.43 -6.88 1.54
CA LEU A 93 -1.75 -7.31 1.11
C LEU A 93 -2.77 -7.24 2.26
N GLU A 94 -2.43 -7.77 3.42
CA GLU A 94 -3.30 -7.77 4.60
C GLU A 94 -3.68 -6.33 4.99
N ARG A 95 -2.69 -5.46 5.19
CA ARG A 95 -2.94 -4.05 5.53
C ARG A 95 -3.68 -3.31 4.43
N GLY A 96 -3.34 -3.56 3.16
CA GLY A 96 -3.99 -2.92 2.02
C GLY A 96 -5.47 -3.31 1.91
N LEU A 97 -5.78 -4.59 2.08
CA LEU A 97 -7.15 -5.10 2.03
C LEU A 97 -7.97 -4.66 3.24
N GLU A 98 -7.42 -4.77 4.44
CA GLU A 98 -8.12 -4.35 5.66
C GLU A 98 -8.47 -2.87 5.61
N ARG A 99 -7.49 -2.03 5.29
CA ARG A 99 -7.68 -0.58 5.18
C ARG A 99 -8.64 -0.22 4.05
N GLY A 100 -8.42 -0.76 2.86
CA GLY A 100 -9.28 -0.48 1.70
C GLY A 100 -10.73 -0.92 1.92
N ARG A 101 -10.95 -2.05 2.61
CA ARG A 101 -12.28 -2.53 2.98
C ARG A 101 -12.93 -1.65 4.04
N ALA A 102 -12.20 -1.29 5.10
CA ALA A 102 -12.71 -0.44 6.16
C ALA A 102 -13.12 0.94 5.60
N GLU A 103 -12.21 1.61 4.90
CA GLU A 103 -12.47 2.93 4.29
C GLU A 103 -13.59 2.85 3.25
N GLY A 104 -13.63 1.79 2.43
CA GLY A 104 -14.67 1.60 1.41
C GLY A 104 -16.07 1.39 2.00
N ILE A 105 -16.18 0.60 3.08
CA ILE A 105 -17.46 0.38 3.78
C ILE A 105 -17.91 1.64 4.48
N GLU A 106 -17.01 2.32 5.20
CA GLU A 106 -17.33 3.54 5.94
C GLU A 106 -17.84 4.63 5.00
N GLN A 107 -17.07 4.96 3.96
CA GLN A 107 -17.46 5.99 2.98
C GLN A 107 -18.71 5.58 2.18
N GLY A 108 -18.84 4.30 1.84
CA GLY A 108 -20.00 3.80 1.11
C GLY A 108 -21.29 3.90 1.92
N LEU A 109 -21.22 3.53 3.20
CA LEU A 109 -22.36 3.58 4.12
C LEU A 109 -22.75 5.03 4.44
N GLU A 110 -21.78 5.88 4.76
CA GLU A 110 -22.01 7.29 5.07
C GLU A 110 -22.71 7.99 3.90
N ARG A 111 -22.13 7.89 2.70
CA ARG A 111 -22.71 8.51 1.48
C ARG A 111 -24.06 7.91 1.12
N GLY A 112 -24.22 6.59 1.27
CA GLY A 112 -25.47 5.89 0.98
C GLY A 112 -26.60 6.32 1.90
N LEU A 113 -26.33 6.41 3.21
CA LEU A 113 -27.30 6.84 4.21
C LEU A 113 -27.66 8.33 4.06
N GLU A 114 -26.66 9.18 3.85
CA GLU A 114 -26.88 10.63 3.69
C GLU A 114 -27.74 10.92 2.46
N ARG A 115 -27.41 10.33 1.30
CA ARG A 115 -28.20 10.48 0.08
C ARG A 115 -29.59 9.87 0.22
N GLY A 116 -29.68 8.63 0.69
CA GLY A 116 -30.97 7.95 0.84
C GLY A 116 -31.91 8.69 1.79
N ARG A 117 -31.37 9.29 2.86
CA ARG A 117 -32.14 10.11 3.79
C ARG A 117 -32.57 11.44 3.15
N ALA A 118 -31.67 12.14 2.47
CA ALA A 118 -32.00 13.40 1.81
C ALA A 118 -33.09 13.21 0.75
N GLU A 119 -32.90 12.26 -0.16
CA GLU A 119 -33.85 11.93 -1.22
C GLU A 119 -35.18 11.43 -0.66
N GLY A 120 -35.14 10.59 0.39
CA GLY A 120 -36.35 10.07 1.03
C GLY A 120 -37.18 11.17 1.72
N ILE A 121 -36.52 12.12 2.38
CA ILE A 121 -37.20 13.27 3.00
C ILE A 121 -37.79 14.19 1.93
N GLU A 122 -37.01 14.53 0.91
CA GLU A 122 -37.44 15.43 -0.16
C GLU A 122 -38.67 14.86 -0.89
N GLN A 123 -38.59 13.61 -1.35
CA GLN A 123 -39.71 12.96 -2.02
C GLN A 123 -40.92 12.77 -1.10
N GLY A 124 -40.69 12.46 0.18
CA GLY A 124 -41.75 12.30 1.16
C GLY A 124 -42.53 13.59 1.40
N ILE A 125 -41.81 14.71 1.55
CA ILE A 125 -42.42 16.04 1.72
C ILE A 125 -43.15 16.45 0.45
N GLU A 126 -42.52 16.33 -0.72
CA GLU A 126 -43.11 16.74 -1.99
C GLU A 126 -44.41 15.98 -2.27
N LYS A 127 -44.38 14.64 -2.19
CA LYS A 127 -45.57 13.81 -2.42
C LYS A 127 -46.64 14.04 -1.36
N GLY A 128 -46.25 14.10 -0.08
CA GLY A 128 -47.18 14.32 1.02
C GLY A 128 -47.88 15.67 0.93
N LEU A 129 -47.15 16.73 0.58
CA LEU A 129 -47.71 18.07 0.41
C LEU A 129 -48.64 18.13 -0.81
N ALA A 130 -48.21 17.59 -1.96
CA ALA A 130 -49.02 17.58 -3.17
C ALA A 130 -50.35 16.85 -2.95
N GLN A 131 -50.31 15.64 -2.39
CA GLN A 131 -51.51 14.84 -2.11
C GLN A 131 -52.40 15.50 -1.04
N GLY A 132 -51.79 16.03 0.02
CA GLY A 132 -52.53 16.72 1.08
C GLY A 132 -53.24 17.97 0.58
N LEU A 133 -52.58 18.76 -0.26
CA LEU A 133 -53.16 19.97 -0.85
C LEU A 133 -54.28 19.65 -1.83
N GLU A 134 -54.08 18.67 -2.71
CA GLU A 134 -55.09 18.26 -3.69
C GLU A 134 -56.34 17.73 -2.99
N ARG A 135 -56.16 16.81 -2.03
CA ARG A 135 -57.26 16.23 -1.26
C ARG A 135 -57.98 17.28 -0.41
N GLY A 136 -57.23 18.10 0.32
CA GLY A 136 -57.81 19.15 1.15
C GLY A 136 -58.57 20.20 0.33
N ARG A 137 -58.09 20.52 -0.88
CA ARG A 137 -58.80 21.41 -1.80
C ARG A 137 -60.08 20.78 -2.34
N ALA A 138 -60.03 19.52 -2.75
CA ALA A 138 -61.20 18.81 -3.24
C ALA A 138 -62.28 18.69 -2.16
N GLU A 139 -61.92 18.21 -0.97
CA GLU A 139 -62.82 18.09 0.18
C GLU A 139 -63.37 19.45 0.62
N GLY A 140 -62.52 20.50 0.64
CA GLY A 140 -62.94 21.85 1.01
C GLY A 140 -63.92 22.47 0.02
N ILE A 141 -63.73 22.26 -1.29
CA ILE A 141 -64.68 22.70 -2.33
C ILE A 141 -66.01 21.96 -2.18
N GLU A 142 -65.98 20.64 -2.00
CA GLU A 142 -67.19 19.82 -1.85
C GLU A 142 -67.99 20.23 -0.60
N GLN A 143 -67.32 20.37 0.55
CA GLN A 143 -67.97 20.81 1.79
C GLN A 143 -68.49 22.25 1.69
N GLY A 144 -67.71 23.15 1.09
CA GLY A 144 -68.14 24.54 0.86
C GLY A 144 -69.40 24.62 -0.01
N LEU A 145 -69.46 23.80 -1.07
CA LEU A 145 -70.64 23.70 -1.94
C LEU A 145 -71.85 23.17 -1.16
N LYS A 146 -71.68 22.08 -0.38
CA LYS A 146 -72.75 21.52 0.47
C LYS A 146 -73.31 22.56 1.43
N VAL A 147 -72.45 23.24 2.18
CA VAL A 147 -72.86 24.27 3.15
C VAL A 147 -73.54 25.46 2.45
N GLY A 148 -73.01 25.88 1.28
CA GLY A 148 -73.60 26.96 0.49
C GLY A 148 -75.03 26.64 0.04
N LEU A 149 -75.26 25.45 -0.51
CA LEU A 149 -76.57 24.99 -0.95
C LEU A 149 -77.57 24.85 0.21
N VAL A 150 -77.13 24.28 1.34
CA VAL A 150 -77.93 24.20 2.57
C VAL A 150 -78.39 25.60 3.03
N ASN A 151 -77.48 26.58 3.03
CA ASN A 151 -77.83 27.95 3.41
C ASN A 151 -78.82 28.60 2.45
N LEU A 152 -78.69 28.38 1.13
CA LEU A 152 -79.63 28.89 0.14
C LEU A 152 -81.04 28.30 0.30
N VAL A 153 -81.13 27.00 0.59
CA VAL A 153 -82.41 26.33 0.87
C VAL A 153 -83.03 26.86 2.17
N ARG A 154 -82.25 27.01 3.25
CA ARG A 154 -82.72 27.61 4.51
C ARG A 154 -83.22 29.05 4.36
N GLN A 155 -82.66 29.82 3.41
CA GLN A 155 -83.10 31.18 3.09
C GLN A 155 -84.30 31.23 2.13
N GLY A 156 -84.80 30.07 1.68
CA GLY A 156 -85.90 29.97 0.73
C GLY A 156 -85.54 30.40 -0.70
N LEU A 157 -84.26 30.51 -1.02
CA LEU A 157 -83.75 30.94 -2.33
C LEU A 157 -83.60 29.77 -3.32
N LEU A 158 -83.60 28.53 -2.82
CA LEU A 158 -83.51 27.30 -3.60
C LEU A 158 -84.40 26.22 -2.98
N THR A 159 -84.89 25.25 -3.77
CA THR A 159 -85.63 24.10 -3.23
C THR A 159 -84.68 22.93 -2.93
N SER A 160 -85.08 22.08 -1.99
CA SER A 160 -84.33 20.87 -1.61
C SER A 160 -84.12 19.93 -2.81
N GLU A 161 -85.06 19.87 -3.77
CA GLU A 161 -84.88 19.03 -4.96
C GLU A 161 -83.69 19.50 -5.81
N VAL A 162 -83.63 20.81 -6.12
CA VAL A 162 -82.56 21.38 -6.97
C VAL A 162 -81.19 21.30 -6.28
N ALA A 163 -81.14 21.51 -4.96
CA ALA A 163 -79.90 21.38 -4.20
C ALA A 163 -79.40 19.92 -4.13
N SER A 164 -80.31 18.97 -3.94
CA SER A 164 -79.97 17.54 -3.88
C SER A 164 -79.44 17.00 -5.21
N GLU A 165 -80.02 17.44 -6.33
CA GLU A 165 -79.58 17.07 -7.68
C GLU A 165 -78.16 17.58 -7.97
N GLN A 166 -77.84 18.83 -7.58
CA GLN A 166 -76.49 19.40 -7.78
C GLN A 166 -75.40 18.71 -6.95
N LEU A 167 -75.76 18.13 -5.80
CA LEU A 167 -74.83 17.36 -4.96
C LEU A 167 -74.79 15.88 -5.32
N GLY A 168 -75.61 15.43 -6.27
CA GLY A 168 -75.72 14.03 -6.67
C GLY A 168 -76.21 13.10 -5.55
N MET A 169 -77.02 13.62 -4.62
CA MET A 169 -77.61 12.86 -3.52
C MET A 169 -79.14 12.88 -3.60
N THR A 170 -79.81 12.01 -2.84
CA THR A 170 -81.28 11.99 -2.81
C THR A 170 -81.82 13.18 -2.02
N VAL A 171 -83.07 13.57 -2.30
CA VAL A 171 -83.76 14.66 -1.56
C VAL A 171 -83.80 14.36 -0.06
N ALA A 172 -84.07 13.11 0.33
CA ALA A 172 -84.11 12.69 1.73
C ALA A 172 -82.73 12.80 2.43
N GLU A 173 -81.64 12.46 1.72
CA GLU A 173 -80.27 12.63 2.24
C GLU A 173 -79.90 14.11 2.38
N PHE A 174 -80.35 14.96 1.47
CA PHE A 174 -80.14 16.41 1.56
C PHE A 174 -80.97 17.04 2.69
N GLU A 175 -82.23 16.65 2.85
CA GLU A 175 -83.08 17.13 3.94
C GLU A 175 -82.54 16.75 5.32
N ALA A 176 -81.79 15.65 5.45
CA ALA A 176 -81.09 15.30 6.68
C ALA A 176 -79.93 16.26 7.03
N LEU A 177 -79.48 17.10 6.09
CA LEU A 177 -78.43 18.12 6.29
C LEU A 177 -79.00 19.52 6.62
N LEU A 178 -80.32 19.71 6.51
CA LEU A 178 -81.02 20.99 6.77
C LEU A 178 -81.27 21.22 8.26
#